data_AF-A0A6L6F843-F1
#
_entry.id   AF-A0A6L6F843-F1
#
_cell.length_a   1.000
_cell.length_b   1.000
_cell.length_c   1.000
_cell.angle_alpha   90.00
_cell.angle_beta   90.00
_cell.angle_gamma   90.00
#
_symmetry.space_group_name_H-M   'P 1'
#
loop_
_entity.id
_entity.type
_entity.pdbx_description
1 polymer ?
#
loop_
_entity_poly.entity_id
_entity_poly.type
_entity_poly.pdbx_seq_one_letter_code
_entity_poly.pdbx_strand_id
1 'polypeptide(L)'
;REREKLFKNLDGIRNMTKLPSAIWVVDTKKEHLAVQEAKKLGIPVIAILDTNCDPDEVDFKIPGNDDAIRSIELLTRVITDAIAEGLKARSAHAAPATPAAEPLAEWEKEILDSAAPSTEAPAATDAPVEA
;
A
#
# COMPACT_ATOMS: atom_id res chain seq x y z
N ARG A 1 0.85 31.05 1.60
CA ARG A 1 0.44 30.66 2.97
C ARG A 1 -0.78 29.73 2.98
N GLU A 2 -1.99 30.19 2.68
CA GLU A 2 -3.17 29.30 2.72
C GLU A 2 -3.08 28.16 1.70
N ARG A 3 -2.67 28.48 0.47
CA ARG A 3 -2.40 27.47 -0.57
C ARG A 3 -1.40 26.39 -0.08
N GLU A 4 -0.29 26.80 0.51
CA GLU A 4 0.75 25.87 0.98
C GLU A 4 0.25 24.97 2.12
N LYS A 5 -0.58 25.51 3.02
CA LYS A 5 -1.19 24.74 4.11
C LYS A 5 -2.17 23.70 3.57
N LEU A 6 -3.01 24.08 2.60
CA LEU A 6 -3.94 23.17 1.94
C LEU A 6 -3.19 22.07 1.19
N PHE A 7 -2.14 22.42 0.44
CA PHE A 7 -1.28 21.44 -0.21
C PHE A 7 -0.69 20.48 0.81
N LYS A 8 -0.01 20.97 1.85
CA LYS A 8 0.64 20.09 2.85
C LYS A 8 -0.32 19.07 3.49
N ASN A 9 -1.57 19.46 3.73
CA ASN A 9 -2.52 18.61 4.45
C ASN A 9 -3.36 17.71 3.54
N LEU A 10 -3.61 18.10 2.29
CA LEU A 10 -4.59 17.44 1.41
C LEU A 10 -3.99 16.88 0.12
N ASP A 11 -2.68 17.00 -0.11
CA ASP A 11 -2.06 16.53 -1.35
C ASP A 11 -2.29 15.02 -1.57
N GLY A 12 -2.21 14.23 -0.50
CA GLY A 12 -2.38 12.77 -0.57
C GLY A 12 -3.77 12.30 -1.01
N ILE A 13 -4.81 13.12 -0.79
CA ILE A 13 -6.19 12.80 -1.21
C ILE A 13 -6.67 13.64 -2.38
N ARG A 14 -5.81 14.51 -2.94
CA ARG A 14 -6.17 15.48 -3.96
C ARG A 14 -6.71 14.84 -5.23
N ASN A 15 -6.15 13.70 -5.60
CA ASN A 15 -6.50 12.98 -6.83
C ASN A 15 -7.61 11.92 -6.61
N MET A 16 -8.17 11.81 -5.40
CA MET A 16 -9.23 10.86 -5.09
C MET A 16 -10.59 11.38 -5.59
N THR A 17 -11.20 10.67 -6.55
CA THR A 17 -12.53 10.97 -7.07
C THR A 17 -13.65 10.14 -6.43
N LYS A 18 -13.28 9.02 -5.79
CA LYS A 18 -14.17 8.06 -5.13
C LYS A 18 -13.61 7.75 -3.73
N LEU A 19 -14.48 7.25 -2.85
CA LEU A 19 -14.06 6.76 -1.54
C LEU A 19 -13.09 5.57 -1.68
N PRO A 20 -12.13 5.41 -0.75
CA PRO A 20 -11.19 4.31 -0.81
C PRO A 20 -11.90 2.97 -0.55
N SER A 21 -11.49 1.92 -1.25
CA SER A 21 -12.04 0.57 -1.06
C SER A 21 -11.43 -0.17 0.14
N ALA A 22 -10.30 0.31 0.64
CA ALA A 22 -9.62 -0.15 1.83
C ALA A 22 -8.66 0.94 2.32
N ILE A 23 -8.29 0.94 3.60
CA ILE A 23 -7.27 1.84 4.14
C ILE A 23 -6.14 1.06 4.84
N TRP A 24 -4.92 1.56 4.68
CA TRP A 24 -3.74 1.09 5.41
C TRP A 24 -3.42 2.09 6.52
N VAL A 25 -3.34 1.63 7.76
CA VAL A 25 -3.13 2.47 8.94
C VAL A 25 -1.91 2.01 9.72
N VAL A 26 -1.09 2.98 10.14
CA VAL A 26 0.04 2.76 11.05
C VAL A 26 -0.35 3.40 12.38
N ASP A 27 -0.23 2.65 13.49
CA ASP A 27 -0.63 3.06 14.84
C ASP A 27 -2.11 3.46 14.93
N THR A 28 -2.98 2.48 15.18
CA THR A 28 -4.43 2.69 15.26
C THR A 28 -4.83 3.53 16.46
N LYS A 29 -4.00 3.58 17.50
CA LYS A 29 -4.26 4.36 18.71
C LYS A 29 -4.08 5.86 18.43
N LYS A 30 -3.01 6.23 17.72
CA LYS A 30 -2.81 7.62 17.26
C LYS A 30 -3.85 8.00 16.21
N GLU A 31 -4.13 7.10 15.25
CA GLU A 31 -5.03 7.36 14.11
C GLU A 31 -6.48 6.87 14.33
N HIS A 32 -6.96 6.90 15.58
CA HIS A 32 -8.28 6.40 15.96
C HIS A 32 -9.46 7.05 15.20
N LEU A 33 -9.34 8.32 14.80
CA LEU A 33 -10.37 8.99 14.00
C LEU A 33 -10.51 8.36 12.62
N ALA A 34 -9.40 8.04 11.95
CA ALA A 34 -9.40 7.42 10.63
C ALA A 34 -10.03 6.01 10.70
N VAL A 35 -9.69 5.24 11.72
CA VAL A 35 -10.26 3.90 11.96
C VAL A 35 -11.77 3.99 12.22
N GLN A 36 -12.21 4.92 13.06
CA GLN A 36 -13.63 5.10 13.37
C GLN A 36 -14.44 5.58 12.16
N GLU A 37 -13.91 6.49 11.35
CA GLU A 37 -14.55 6.97 10.12
C GLU A 37 -14.66 5.86 9.09
N ALA A 38 -13.59 5.07 8.89
CA ALA A 38 -13.59 3.92 8.00
C ALA A 38 -14.63 2.88 8.44
N LYS A 39 -14.69 2.57 9.75
CA LYS A 39 -15.67 1.64 10.32
C LYS A 39 -17.12 2.13 10.12
N LYS A 40 -17.38 3.43 10.24
CA LYS A 40 -18.70 4.02 9.96
C LYS A 40 -19.08 3.93 8.48
N LEU A 41 -18.11 4.09 7.58
CA LEU A 41 -18.33 4.02 6.13
C LEU A 41 -18.30 2.58 5.59
N GLY A 42 -17.98 1.58 6.42
CA GLY A 42 -17.84 0.19 6.00
C GLY A 42 -16.60 -0.07 5.14
N ILE A 43 -15.57 0.77 5.29
CA ILE A 43 -14.30 0.64 4.58
C ILE A 43 -13.40 -0.29 5.40
N PRO A 44 -12.90 -1.41 4.83
CA PRO A 44 -12.06 -2.35 5.55
C PRO A 44 -10.72 -1.71 5.94
N VAL A 45 -10.29 -1.97 7.17
CA VAL A 45 -9.07 -1.43 7.76
C VAL A 45 -8.00 -2.52 7.82
N ILE A 46 -6.84 -2.24 7.21
CA ILE A 46 -5.62 -3.02 7.35
C ILE A 46 -4.64 -2.21 8.19
N ALA A 47 -4.09 -2.76 9.27
CA ALA A 47 -3.19 -2.01 10.13
C ALA A 47 -2.08 -2.83 10.80
N ILE A 48 -1.00 -2.13 11.14
CA ILE A 48 0.02 -2.62 12.07
C ILE A 48 -0.53 -2.48 13.49
N LEU A 49 -0.50 -3.57 14.26
CA LEU A 49 -0.89 -3.58 15.65
C LEU A 49 0.32 -3.83 16.54
N ASP A 50 0.61 -2.87 17.41
CA ASP A 50 1.54 -3.05 18.54
C ASP A 50 0.78 -3.40 19.83
N THR A 51 1.53 -3.66 20.91
CA THR A 51 1.05 -4.06 22.25
C THR A 51 -0.02 -3.17 22.87
N ASN A 52 -0.14 -1.92 22.43
CA ASN A 52 -1.03 -0.92 23.00
C ASN A 52 -2.30 -0.66 22.16
N CYS A 53 -2.49 -1.38 21.05
CA CYS A 53 -3.59 -1.24 20.11
C CYS A 53 -4.67 -2.30 20.38
N ASP A 54 -5.94 -1.93 20.18
CA ASP A 54 -7.07 -2.86 20.29
C ASP A 54 -7.25 -3.61 18.94
N PRO A 55 -7.09 -4.94 18.89
CA PRO A 55 -7.29 -5.69 17.66
C PRO A 55 -8.74 -5.65 17.17
N ASP A 56 -9.74 -5.43 18.03
CA ASP A 56 -11.15 -5.50 17.61
C ASP A 56 -11.58 -4.32 16.73
N GLU A 57 -10.74 -3.30 16.60
CA GLU A 57 -10.96 -2.15 15.74
C GLU A 57 -10.49 -2.36 14.29
N VAL A 58 -9.76 -3.45 14.00
CA VAL A 58 -9.12 -3.69 12.70
C VAL A 58 -9.56 -5.01 12.07
N ASP A 59 -9.90 -4.98 10.78
CA ASP A 59 -10.31 -6.16 10.02
C ASP A 59 -9.11 -7.07 9.71
N PHE A 60 -8.06 -6.51 9.10
CA PHE A 60 -6.85 -7.22 8.70
C PHE A 60 -5.65 -6.79 9.55
N LYS A 61 -5.30 -7.66 10.48
CA LYS A 61 -4.38 -7.37 11.58
C LYS A 61 -2.97 -7.85 11.24
N ILE A 62 -1.99 -6.95 11.29
CA ILE A 62 -0.58 -7.30 11.14
C ILE A 62 0.14 -7.01 12.47
N PRO A 63 0.46 -8.01 13.29
CA PRO A 63 1.20 -7.78 14.51
C PRO A 63 2.62 -7.29 14.18
N GLY A 64 3.04 -6.18 14.77
CA GLY A 64 4.34 -5.59 14.49
C GLY A 64 4.63 -4.36 15.34
N ASN A 65 5.87 -3.88 15.28
CA ASN A 65 6.29 -2.68 15.99
C ASN A 65 5.98 -1.44 15.12
N ASP A 66 5.13 -0.55 15.60
CA ASP A 66 4.72 0.70 14.93
C ASP A 66 5.51 1.94 15.38
N ASP A 67 6.35 1.84 16.42
CA ASP A 67 7.22 2.94 16.88
C ASP A 67 8.54 3.01 16.10
N ALA A 68 8.97 1.89 15.49
CA ALA A 68 10.25 1.81 14.81
C ALA A 68 10.13 2.14 13.31
N ILE A 69 10.83 3.20 12.88
CA ILE A 69 10.90 3.63 11.47
C ILE A 69 11.25 2.46 10.53
N ARG A 70 12.26 1.65 10.87
CA ARG A 70 12.67 0.50 10.05
C ARG A 70 11.57 -0.56 9.91
N SER A 71 10.77 -0.75 10.95
CA SER A 71 9.66 -1.71 10.95
C SER A 71 8.51 -1.20 10.07
N ILE A 72 8.13 0.08 10.25
CA ILE A 72 7.10 0.74 9.45
C ILE A 72 7.49 0.76 7.96
N GLU A 73 8.74 1.12 7.65
CA GLU A 73 9.25 1.17 6.28
C GLU A 73 9.21 -0.21 5.62
N LEU A 74 9.67 -1.24 6.34
CA LEU A 74 9.63 -2.63 5.85
C LEU A 74 8.20 -3.08 5.56
N LEU A 75 7.28 -2.91 6.52
CA LEU A 75 5.89 -3.36 6.38
C LEU A 75 5.15 -2.60 5.29
N THR A 76 5.33 -1.28 5.23
CA THR A 76 4.71 -0.43 4.20
C THR A 76 5.25 -0.79 2.81
N ARG A 77 6.55 -1.09 2.68
CA ARG A 77 7.14 -1.54 1.43
C ARG A 77 6.57 -2.87 0.96
N VAL A 78 6.51 -3.87 1.84
CA VAL A 78 5.93 -5.19 1.51
C VAL A 78 4.49 -5.06 1.00
N ILE A 79 3.69 -4.19 1.61
CA ILE A 79 2.32 -3.94 1.18
C ILE A 79 2.26 -3.18 -0.14
N THR A 80 3.15 -2.22 -0.34
CA THR A 80 3.26 -1.49 -1.62
C THR A 80 3.62 -2.45 -2.76
N ASP A 81 4.55 -3.37 -2.52
CA ASP A 81 4.95 -4.40 -3.48
C ASP A 81 3.75 -5.32 -3.82
N ALA A 82 2.98 -5.74 -2.81
CA ALA A 82 1.76 -6.53 -3.00
C ALA A 82 0.67 -5.78 -3.79
N ILE A 83 0.49 -4.48 -3.55
CA ILE A 83 -0.43 -3.64 -4.32
C ILE A 83 0.03 -3.53 -5.77
N ALA A 84 1.33 -3.31 -6.02
CA ALA A 84 1.89 -3.23 -7.36
C ALA A 84 1.71 -4.55 -8.14
N GLU A 85 1.92 -5.69 -7.49
CA GLU A 85 1.66 -7.01 -8.07
C GLU A 85 0.17 -7.20 -8.39
N GLY A 86 -0.72 -6.82 -7.48
CA GLY A 86 -2.17 -6.88 -7.69
C GLY A 86 -2.65 -6.01 -8.86
N LEU A 87 -2.10 -4.80 -9.00
CA LEU A 87 -2.39 -3.89 -10.12
C LEU A 87 -1.89 -4.47 -11.45
N LYS A 88 -0.68 -5.04 -11.47
CA LYS A 88 -0.14 -5.77 -12.64
C LYS A 88 -1.05 -6.92 -13.04
N ALA A 89 -1.42 -7.79 -12.10
CA ALA A 89 -2.29 -8.93 -12.37
C ALA A 89 -3.66 -8.48 -12.90
N ARG A 90 -4.25 -7.42 -12.33
CA ARG A 90 -5.51 -6.83 -12.82
C ARG A 90 -5.39 -6.34 -14.26
N SER A 91 -4.30 -5.64 -14.60
CA SER A 91 -4.06 -5.17 -15.98
C SER A 91 -3.81 -6.31 -16.96
N ALA A 92 -3.10 -7.37 -16.55
CA ALA A 92 -2.84 -8.54 -17.38
C ALA A 92 -4.10 -9.39 -17.64
N HIS A 93 -5.02 -9.44 -16.67
CA HIS A 93 -6.33 -10.10 -16.84
C HIS A 93 -7.34 -9.24 -17.61
N ALA A 94 -7.07 -7.95 -17.83
CA ALA A 94 -7.88 -7.09 -18.68
C ALA A 94 -7.58 -7.34 -20.17
N ALA A 95 -7.95 -8.52 -20.69
CA ALA A 95 -8.02 -8.77 -22.14
C ALA A 95 -9.19 -7.96 -22.77
N PRO A 96 -9.14 -7.66 -24.08
CA PRO A 96 -9.81 -6.49 -24.67
C PRO A 96 -11.30 -6.75 -24.90
N ALA A 97 -12.13 -6.57 -23.88
CA ALA A 97 -13.58 -6.65 -24.04
C ALA A 97 -14.32 -5.86 -22.97
N THR A 98 -14.21 -4.53 -23.00
CA THR A 98 -15.31 -3.59 -22.71
C THR A 98 -14.85 -2.14 -22.91
N PRO A 99 -15.58 -1.28 -23.66
CA PRO A 99 -15.24 0.13 -23.87
C PRO A 99 -15.53 1.01 -22.63
N ALA A 100 -15.59 0.42 -21.44
CA ALA A 100 -15.90 1.08 -20.18
C ALA A 100 -14.73 1.03 -19.17
N ALA A 101 -13.55 0.58 -19.60
CA ALA A 101 -12.34 0.72 -18.81
C ALA A 101 -11.96 2.21 -18.78
N GLU A 102 -12.34 2.91 -17.69
CA GLU A 102 -11.81 4.23 -17.37
C GLU A 102 -10.28 4.15 -17.47
N PRO A 103 -9.61 5.09 -18.17
CA PRO A 103 -8.17 5.03 -18.35
C PRO A 103 -7.49 5.04 -16.99
N LEU A 104 -6.60 4.06 -16.76
CA LEU A 104 -5.72 3.98 -15.59
C LEU A 104 -5.14 5.37 -15.30
N ALA A 105 -5.28 5.81 -14.05
CA ALA A 105 -4.82 7.11 -13.63
C ALA A 105 -3.29 7.19 -13.80
N GLU A 106 -2.76 8.38 -14.09
CA GLU A 106 -1.34 8.54 -14.46
C GLU A 106 -0.37 8.02 -13.37
N TRP A 107 -0.76 8.12 -12.10
CA TRP A 107 -0.01 7.58 -10.97
C TRP A 107 0.01 6.04 -10.93
N GLU A 108 -1.03 5.36 -11.41
CA GLU A 108 -1.06 3.89 -11.50
C GLU A 108 -0.08 3.39 -12.56
N LYS A 109 0.12 4.15 -13.64
CA LYS A 109 1.11 3.85 -14.69
C LYS A 109 2.53 4.03 -14.20
N GLU A 110 2.79 5.09 -13.43
CA GLU A 110 4.13 5.36 -12.88
C GLU A 110 4.58 4.29 -11.88
N ILE A 111 3.67 3.76 -11.05
CA ILE A 111 3.96 2.63 -10.15
C ILE A 111 4.25 1.35 -10.95
N LEU A 112 3.50 1.12 -12.03
CA LEU A 112 3.70 -0.04 -12.91
C LEU A 112 5.08 0.00 -13.60
N ASP A 113 5.48 1.17 -14.09
CA ASP A 113 6.76 1.39 -14.78
C ASP A 113 7.96 1.36 -13.82
N SER A 114 7.80 1.91 -12.61
CA SER A 114 8.80 1.85 -11.52
C SER A 114 9.06 0.42 -11.03
N ALA A 115 8.03 -0.44 -11.04
CA ALA A 115 8.11 -1.82 -10.60
C ALA A 115 8.62 -2.81 -11.68
N ALA A 116 9.10 -2.33 -12.84
CA ALA A 116 9.80 -3.18 -13.80
C ALA A 116 11.15 -3.61 -13.18
N PRO A 117 11.38 -4.91 -12.90
CA PRO A 117 12.61 -5.34 -12.25
C PRO A 117 13.80 -5.12 -13.20
N SER A 118 14.85 -4.49 -12.69
CA SER A 118 16.19 -4.62 -13.24
C SER A 118 16.58 -6.10 -13.21
N THR A 119 16.50 -6.75 -14.36
CA THR A 119 17.08 -8.07 -14.60
C THR A 119 18.60 -7.96 -14.56
N GLU A 120 19.18 -8.03 -13.36
CA GLU A 120 20.56 -8.48 -13.16
C GLU A 120 20.56 -9.46 -11.98
N ALA A 121 20.42 -10.74 -12.32
CA ALA A 121 20.81 -11.82 -11.44
C ALA A 121 22.34 -11.83 -11.34
N PRO A 122 22.96 -11.86 -10.14
CA PRO A 122 24.31 -12.36 -10.03
C PRO A 122 24.25 -13.88 -10.02
N ALA A 123 24.96 -14.45 -10.98
CA ALA A 123 25.14 -15.86 -11.24
C ALA A 123 25.56 -16.64 -9.98
N ALA A 124 24.98 -17.83 -9.84
CA ALA A 124 25.51 -18.89 -9.01
C ALA A 124 26.94 -19.22 -9.48
N THR A 125 27.93 -19.05 -8.60
CA THR A 125 29.23 -19.71 -8.74
C THR A 125 29.15 -21.06 -8.05
N ASP A 126 28.84 -22.07 -8.84
CA ASP A 126 29.27 -23.45 -8.64
C ASP A 126 30.79 -23.52 -8.82
N ALA A 127 31.50 -24.09 -7.83
CA ALA A 127 32.85 -24.62 -7.98
C ALA A 127 33.13 -25.66 -6.86
N PRO A 128 33.97 -26.68 -7.12
CA PRO A 128 33.61 -28.07 -6.85
C PRO A 128 34.36 -28.75 -5.68
N VAL A 129 34.03 -30.03 -5.52
CA VAL A 129 34.38 -31.06 -4.52
C VAL A 129 35.90 -31.39 -4.40
N GLU A 130 36.25 -32.00 -3.25
CA GLU A 130 37.45 -32.80 -2.86
C GLU A 130 38.57 -32.03 -2.12
N ALA A 131 39.15 -32.48 -0.99
CA ALA A 131 39.19 -33.78 -0.31
C ALA A 131 39.32 -33.61 1.23
#